data_AF-A0A0S8I016-F1
#
_entry.id   AF-A0A0S8I016-F1
#
_cell.length_a   1.000
_cell.length_b   1.000
_cell.length_c   1.000
_cell.angle_alpha   90.00
_cell.angle_beta   90.00
_cell.angle_gamma   90.00
#
_symmetry.space_group_name_H-M   'P 1'
#
loop_
_entity.id
_entity.type
_entity.pdbx_description
1 polymer ?
#
loop_
_entity_poly.entity_id
_entity_poly.type
_entity_poly.pdbx_seq_one_letter_code
_entity_poly.pdbx_strand_id
1 'polypeptide(L)'
;MRKIAWFIISCFLLSTAGNTQILSSAGPVAKFEFEENVKSITGTSVEGVIAGEVSFVEGLDGQALRIQPNNGFNNVSLNKLLLNGTKDFSIQYWIKTTSKNPTVFISHKEFTNKGMAAQINAGWALYSSGGTFAWNIGSGIRRINYERDNGGKMPLNDGQWHQLTITYIKELSEIRLYYDGRNKAIYKVGFDFANGEPLVIGSSKNDFDYNNKLLPEIESGAKQIQAMVDEFNELHVEDLKAEEFISLIVDPGRVYREKLTKLDLDEEELNKKLRSKDLEKVNELSNQLLSNPYTIYQNRELTLLKPIGNIYSLKGKKVVINTPAAKSYTLSEKLHPSDFTMDDLSIWDRAISAEEVWNGYTQYQKAEPVRLEKELKILTVGVWNIWHGGQHFSLEKDGWDSRIRIAEMLKRENVDIILMQETYSSGDFIAAELGYYYATTSDWDYRMQGENISVLSRYPIKEVHVYKETEFNNVACKLVLSETQEIYAMSNWYGMDSFPAVFDFHKSRFQASDRIPVVFGGDFNSVPYTDGGNSPASHGMLEAGFTDAYRSLYPDVQKYPGASHRGGSRIDQLYYKGKGLKNTSTKVVSSWPGGFPSDHFLIISKFDLNYSTIDRKER
;
A
#
# COMPACT_ATOMS: atom_id res chain seq x y z
N MET A 1 -47.53 -42.17 12.83
CA MET A 1 -47.08 -40.83 12.35
C MET A 1 -45.55 -40.81 12.35
N ARG A 2 -44.98 -40.54 11.17
CA ARG A 2 -43.59 -40.20 10.80
C ARG A 2 -42.40 -41.03 11.34
N LYS A 3 -41.64 -41.55 10.36
CA LYS A 3 -40.38 -42.30 10.41
C LYS A 3 -39.23 -41.42 10.94
N ILE A 4 -38.36 -41.99 11.76
CA ILE A 4 -37.03 -41.46 12.12
C ILE A 4 -35.99 -42.33 11.43
N ALA A 5 -35.17 -41.71 10.57
CA ALA A 5 -34.03 -42.32 9.92
C ALA A 5 -32.78 -42.14 10.81
N TRP A 6 -32.05 -43.23 11.05
CA TRP A 6 -30.74 -43.21 11.68
C TRP A 6 -29.67 -43.21 10.57
N PHE A 7 -28.89 -42.13 10.50
CA PHE A 7 -27.68 -42.05 9.69
C PHE A 7 -26.50 -42.56 10.53
N ILE A 8 -25.83 -43.60 10.02
CA ILE A 8 -24.56 -44.11 10.55
C ILE A 8 -23.45 -43.17 10.08
N ILE A 9 -22.79 -42.50 11.02
CA ILE A 9 -21.55 -41.74 10.78
C ILE A 9 -20.40 -42.74 10.91
N SER A 10 -19.75 -43.06 9.79
CA SER A 10 -18.52 -43.84 9.76
C SER A 10 -17.33 -42.93 10.04
N CYS A 11 -16.68 -43.12 11.20
CA CYS A 11 -15.42 -42.50 11.55
C CYS A 11 -14.29 -43.11 10.72
N PHE A 12 -13.74 -42.36 9.77
CA PHE A 12 -12.43 -42.66 9.20
C PHE A 12 -11.35 -41.90 9.97
N LEU A 13 -10.63 -42.64 10.81
CA LEU A 13 -9.31 -42.30 11.32
C LEU A 13 -8.33 -42.26 10.13
N LEU A 14 -7.86 -41.07 9.78
CA LEU A 14 -6.70 -40.92 8.90
C LEU A 14 -5.45 -40.74 9.77
N SER A 15 -4.68 -41.82 9.84
CA SER A 15 -3.31 -41.82 10.36
C SER A 15 -2.43 -40.92 9.50
N THR A 16 -1.83 -39.90 10.11
CA THR A 16 -0.79 -39.07 9.50
C THR A 16 0.52 -39.85 9.44
N ALA A 17 0.69 -40.65 8.40
CA ALA A 17 2.01 -41.07 7.93
C ALA A 17 2.57 -39.92 7.07
N GLY A 18 3.79 -39.49 7.37
CA GLY A 18 4.48 -38.43 6.65
C GLY A 18 4.60 -38.76 5.17
N ASN A 19 3.81 -38.07 4.36
CA ASN A 19 4.11 -37.87 2.96
C ASN A 19 4.91 -36.57 2.86
N THR A 20 6.24 -36.68 2.84
CA THR A 20 7.05 -35.78 2.03
C THR A 20 6.59 -35.96 0.59
N GLN A 21 5.56 -35.22 0.19
CA GLN A 21 5.34 -34.96 -1.22
C GLN A 21 6.62 -34.30 -1.72
N ILE A 22 7.31 -34.99 -2.62
CA ILE A 22 8.31 -34.39 -3.50
C ILE A 22 7.56 -33.25 -4.21
N LEU A 23 7.74 -32.02 -3.72
CA LEU A 23 7.36 -30.81 -4.45
C LEU A 23 8.00 -30.95 -5.83
N SER A 24 7.20 -31.03 -6.88
CA SER A 24 7.74 -31.19 -8.22
C SER A 24 8.65 -30.00 -8.52
N SER A 25 9.94 -30.27 -8.68
CA SER A 25 10.98 -29.32 -9.06
C SER A 25 10.89 -28.98 -10.55
N ALA A 26 9.68 -28.74 -11.05
CA ALA A 26 9.50 -28.34 -12.43
C ALA A 26 10.26 -27.01 -12.63
N GLY A 27 11.22 -27.04 -13.57
CA GLY A 27 12.01 -25.90 -13.96
C GLY A 27 11.15 -24.79 -14.58
N PRO A 28 11.76 -23.65 -14.95
CA PRO A 28 11.03 -22.56 -15.57
C PRO A 28 10.38 -22.99 -16.88
N VAL A 29 9.22 -22.42 -17.18
CA VAL A 29 8.56 -22.54 -18.50
C VAL A 29 9.27 -21.69 -19.54
N ALA A 30 9.94 -20.60 -19.15
CA ALA A 30 10.81 -19.83 -20.03
C ALA A 30 12.04 -19.35 -19.26
N LYS A 31 13.22 -19.48 -19.86
CA LYS A 31 14.49 -19.03 -19.29
C LYS A 31 15.33 -18.36 -20.35
N PHE A 32 15.75 -17.13 -20.09
CA PHE A 32 16.56 -16.31 -20.98
C PHE A 32 17.87 -15.97 -20.29
N GLU A 33 18.96 -16.57 -20.79
CA GLU A 33 20.32 -16.34 -20.32
C GLU A 33 21.00 -15.18 -21.07
N PHE A 34 20.42 -14.73 -22.19
CA PHE A 34 20.92 -13.60 -22.98
C PHE A 34 22.33 -13.76 -23.57
N GLU A 35 22.71 -15.00 -23.89
CA GLU A 35 23.94 -15.34 -24.65
C GLU A 35 23.80 -14.93 -26.14
N GLU A 36 24.10 -13.67 -26.46
CA GLU A 36 24.02 -13.09 -27.81
C GLU A 36 22.62 -13.08 -28.46
N ASN A 37 21.57 -13.48 -27.75
CA ASN A 37 20.22 -13.58 -28.29
C ASN A 37 19.13 -13.43 -27.21
N VAL A 38 17.87 -13.29 -27.64
CA VAL A 38 16.68 -13.16 -26.76
C VAL A 38 15.75 -14.38 -26.85
N LYS A 39 16.31 -15.58 -27.04
CA LYS A 39 15.53 -16.82 -27.13
C LYS A 39 15.52 -17.55 -25.79
N SER A 40 14.40 -18.21 -25.50
CA SER A 40 14.31 -19.08 -24.33
C SER A 40 15.07 -20.39 -24.55
N ILE A 41 15.80 -20.86 -23.55
CA ILE A 41 16.52 -22.15 -23.60
C ILE A 41 15.64 -23.35 -23.19
N THR A 42 14.43 -23.12 -22.69
CA THR A 42 13.52 -24.17 -22.20
C THR A 42 12.78 -24.92 -23.31
N GLY A 43 13.11 -24.66 -24.58
CA GLY A 43 12.45 -25.27 -25.74
C GLY A 43 11.00 -24.82 -25.95
N THR A 44 10.56 -23.74 -25.28
CA THR A 44 9.22 -23.18 -25.45
C THR A 44 9.10 -22.30 -26.69
N SER A 45 7.86 -22.12 -27.17
CA SER A 45 7.55 -21.26 -28.32
C SER A 45 7.52 -19.75 -27.99
N VAL A 46 8.08 -19.38 -26.82
CA VAL A 46 8.21 -17.99 -26.38
C VAL A 46 9.40 -17.38 -27.13
N GLU A 47 9.09 -16.52 -28.09
CA GLU A 47 10.09 -15.82 -28.90
C GLU A 47 10.20 -14.38 -28.42
N GLY A 48 11.45 -13.94 -28.19
CA GLY A 48 11.76 -12.55 -27.94
C GLY A 48 11.88 -11.76 -29.25
N VAL A 49 11.20 -10.61 -29.29
CA VAL A 49 11.24 -9.68 -30.42
C VAL A 49 11.87 -8.37 -29.95
N ILE A 50 12.98 -7.99 -30.55
CA ILE A 50 13.68 -6.73 -30.24
C ILE A 50 13.01 -5.58 -30.98
N ALA A 51 12.67 -4.52 -30.26
CA ALA A 51 12.27 -3.23 -30.82
C ALA A 51 13.38 -2.21 -30.53
N GLY A 52 14.03 -1.72 -31.59
CA GLY A 52 15.20 -0.83 -31.49
C GLY A 52 16.51 -1.60 -31.45
N GLU A 53 17.49 -1.09 -30.70
CA GLU A 53 18.83 -1.68 -30.59
C GLU A 53 19.11 -2.15 -29.16
N VAL A 54 19.61 -3.37 -29.04
CA VAL A 54 20.12 -3.96 -27.79
C VAL A 54 21.53 -4.51 -28.03
N SER A 55 22.29 -4.69 -26.95
CA SER A 55 23.63 -5.28 -26.99
C SER A 55 23.76 -6.35 -25.93
N PHE A 56 24.80 -7.17 -26.02
CA PHE A 56 25.11 -8.21 -25.05
C PHE A 56 26.49 -7.91 -24.45
N VAL A 57 26.55 -7.85 -23.12
CA VAL A 57 27.75 -7.46 -22.35
C VAL A 57 28.04 -8.52 -21.30
N GLU A 58 29.17 -8.45 -20.60
CA GLU A 58 29.49 -9.39 -19.51
C GLU A 58 28.37 -9.43 -18.44
N GLY A 59 27.87 -10.65 -18.18
CA GLY A 59 26.78 -10.95 -17.26
C GLY A 59 27.24 -11.40 -15.87
N LEU A 60 26.40 -12.18 -15.20
CA LEU A 60 26.74 -12.92 -13.98
C LEU A 60 27.61 -14.14 -14.28
N ASP A 61 27.26 -14.85 -15.35
CA ASP A 61 27.98 -15.97 -15.94
C ASP A 61 27.70 -15.93 -17.45
N GLY A 62 28.71 -15.68 -18.27
CA GLY A 62 28.53 -15.43 -19.71
C GLY A 62 28.15 -13.98 -20.01
N GLN A 63 27.08 -13.79 -20.80
CA GLN A 63 26.62 -12.50 -21.27
C GLN A 63 25.24 -12.14 -20.72
N ALA A 64 24.92 -10.85 -20.75
CA ALA A 64 23.66 -10.30 -20.29
C ALA A 64 23.11 -9.27 -21.28
N LEU A 65 21.78 -9.13 -21.31
CA LEU A 65 21.09 -8.15 -22.13
C LEU A 65 21.37 -6.74 -21.63
N ARG A 66 21.91 -5.88 -22.48
CA ARG A 66 22.11 -4.45 -22.21
C ARG A 66 21.17 -3.62 -23.07
N ILE A 67 20.29 -2.87 -22.39
CA ILE A 67 19.43 -1.85 -23.00
C ILE A 67 19.99 -0.47 -22.63
N GLN A 68 20.30 0.35 -23.64
CA GLN A 68 20.89 1.68 -23.47
C GLN A 68 19.92 2.78 -23.94
N PRO A 69 20.01 3.99 -23.35
CA PRO A 69 19.13 5.09 -23.69
C PRO A 69 19.46 5.77 -25.04
N ASN A 70 20.63 5.46 -25.62
CA ASN A 70 21.26 6.20 -26.72
C ASN A 70 20.40 6.27 -28.00
N ASN A 71 19.53 5.28 -28.21
CA ASN A 71 18.64 5.20 -29.39
C ASN A 71 17.15 5.32 -29.01
N GLY A 72 16.85 5.83 -27.82
CA GLY A 72 15.47 6.01 -27.35
C GLY A 72 14.94 4.79 -26.59
N PHE A 73 13.65 4.51 -26.76
CA PHE A 73 12.90 3.51 -25.99
C PHE A 73 13.03 2.10 -26.56
N ASN A 74 14.26 1.57 -26.50
CA ASN A 74 14.56 0.19 -26.88
C ASN A 74 13.92 -0.80 -25.88
N ASN A 75 13.33 -1.88 -26.38
CA ASN A 75 12.70 -2.90 -25.55
C ASN A 75 12.73 -4.28 -26.22
N VAL A 76 12.44 -5.32 -25.43
CA VAL A 76 12.28 -6.71 -25.90
C VAL A 76 10.90 -7.20 -25.49
N SER A 77 10.10 -7.63 -26.48
CA SER A 77 8.77 -8.18 -26.26
C SER A 77 8.79 -9.71 -26.26
N LEU A 78 8.21 -10.32 -25.23
CA LEU A 78 8.08 -11.76 -25.04
C LEU A 78 6.59 -12.14 -25.14
N ASN A 79 6.24 -12.85 -26.22
CA ASN A 79 4.85 -13.21 -26.53
C ASN A 79 4.44 -14.55 -25.92
N LYS A 80 3.12 -14.81 -25.87
CA LYS A 80 2.51 -16.10 -25.46
C LYS A 80 2.74 -16.51 -23.99
N LEU A 81 3.10 -15.57 -23.13
CA LEU A 81 3.17 -15.77 -21.69
C LEU A 81 1.86 -15.30 -21.03
N LEU A 82 1.29 -16.12 -20.15
CA LEU A 82 0.05 -15.82 -19.42
C LEU A 82 0.40 -15.49 -17.96
N LEU A 83 0.76 -14.23 -17.70
CA LEU A 83 1.16 -13.72 -16.37
C LEU A 83 0.12 -12.73 -15.82
N ASN A 84 -1.15 -13.03 -16.11
CA ASN A 84 -2.28 -12.11 -16.02
C ASN A 84 -3.26 -12.46 -14.88
N GLY A 85 -2.82 -13.27 -13.91
CA GLY A 85 -3.61 -13.60 -12.72
C GLY A 85 -4.58 -14.78 -12.88
N THR A 86 -4.70 -15.34 -14.09
CA THR A 86 -5.57 -16.52 -14.35
C THR A 86 -5.03 -17.82 -13.77
N LYS A 87 -3.73 -17.88 -13.47
CA LYS A 87 -3.00 -18.98 -12.83
C LYS A 87 -1.88 -18.42 -11.96
N ASP A 88 -1.28 -19.28 -11.14
CA ASP A 88 -0.05 -18.96 -10.41
C ASP A 88 1.09 -18.66 -11.39
N PHE A 89 2.03 -17.82 -10.99
CA PHE A 89 3.25 -17.59 -11.75
C PHE A 89 4.38 -17.06 -10.88
N SER A 90 5.61 -17.16 -11.37
CA SER A 90 6.77 -16.47 -10.82
C SER A 90 7.64 -15.91 -11.92
N ILE A 91 8.32 -14.82 -11.60
CA ILE A 91 9.34 -14.21 -12.46
C ILE A 91 10.52 -13.85 -11.59
N GLN A 92 11.71 -14.27 -11.99
CA GLN A 92 12.97 -13.93 -11.35
C GLN A 92 13.95 -13.46 -12.42
N TYR A 93 14.70 -12.41 -12.14
CA TYR A 93 15.77 -11.93 -12.99
C TYR A 93 16.78 -11.14 -12.17
N TRP A 94 17.96 -10.96 -12.77
CA TRP A 94 18.98 -10.08 -12.25
C TRP A 94 19.03 -8.78 -13.02
N ILE A 95 19.29 -7.69 -12.31
CA ILE A 95 19.34 -6.34 -12.86
C ILE A 95 20.56 -5.60 -12.33
N LYS A 96 21.20 -4.80 -13.19
CA LYS A 96 22.30 -3.91 -12.83
C LYS A 96 22.13 -2.56 -13.51
N THR A 97 22.16 -1.48 -12.75
CA THR A 97 22.05 -0.12 -13.27
C THR A 97 22.76 0.91 -12.37
N THR A 98 23.08 2.07 -12.94
CA THR A 98 23.49 3.27 -12.21
C THR A 98 22.48 4.41 -12.39
N SER A 99 21.42 4.19 -13.17
CA SER A 99 20.43 5.18 -13.50
C SER A 99 19.48 5.44 -12.33
N LYS A 100 19.19 6.71 -12.10
CA LYS A 100 18.13 7.17 -11.18
C LYS A 100 16.85 7.55 -11.92
N ASN A 101 16.90 7.61 -13.25
CA ASN A 101 15.76 8.00 -14.05
C ASN A 101 14.68 6.91 -13.96
N PRO A 102 13.41 7.29 -13.76
CA PRO A 102 12.35 6.30 -13.70
C PRO A 102 12.24 5.51 -15.01
N THR A 103 12.38 4.19 -14.95
CA THR A 103 12.38 3.31 -16.12
C THR A 103 11.82 1.94 -15.78
N VAL A 104 11.06 1.37 -16.71
CA VAL A 104 10.51 0.01 -16.62
C VAL A 104 11.60 -1.02 -16.86
N PHE A 105 11.68 -2.00 -15.97
CA PHE A 105 12.49 -3.20 -16.19
C PHE A 105 11.69 -4.25 -16.95
N ILE A 106 10.50 -4.57 -16.46
CA ILE A 106 9.61 -5.54 -17.07
C ILE A 106 8.15 -5.19 -16.80
N SER A 107 7.28 -5.31 -17.81
CA SER A 107 5.85 -4.97 -17.73
C SER A 107 4.99 -5.99 -18.46
N HIS A 108 3.88 -6.40 -17.85
CA HIS A 108 2.82 -7.19 -18.47
C HIS A 108 1.54 -6.35 -18.60
N LYS A 109 1.71 -5.10 -19.05
CA LYS A 109 0.65 -4.14 -19.39
C LYS A 109 1.22 -2.95 -20.18
N GLU A 110 0.32 -2.15 -20.75
CA GLU A 110 0.68 -0.82 -21.27
C GLU A 110 1.01 0.14 -20.10
N PHE A 111 2.29 0.49 -19.95
CA PHE A 111 2.78 1.36 -18.89
C PHE A 111 3.81 2.35 -19.45
N THR A 112 3.31 3.38 -20.14
CA THR A 112 4.11 4.34 -20.91
C THR A 112 4.45 5.61 -20.12
N ASN A 113 3.83 5.81 -18.94
CA ASN A 113 4.16 6.85 -17.98
C ASN A 113 3.78 6.38 -16.55
N LYS A 114 4.13 7.16 -15.53
CA LYS A 114 3.79 6.93 -14.13
C LYS A 114 2.48 7.61 -13.72
N GLY A 115 1.77 8.21 -14.67
CA GLY A 115 0.49 8.85 -14.44
C GLY A 115 -0.59 7.84 -14.06
N MET A 116 -1.63 8.36 -13.42
CA MET A 116 -2.71 7.55 -12.88
C MET A 116 -3.40 6.68 -13.94
N ALA A 117 -3.58 7.22 -15.15
CA ALA A 117 -4.19 6.51 -16.26
C ALA A 117 -3.38 5.26 -16.67
N ALA A 118 -2.05 5.34 -16.67
CA ALA A 118 -1.21 4.17 -16.96
C ALA A 118 -1.14 3.19 -15.77
N GLN A 119 -1.13 3.71 -14.54
CA GLN A 119 -1.12 2.88 -13.33
C GLN A 119 -2.37 2.02 -13.19
N ILE A 120 -3.54 2.52 -13.60
CA ILE A 120 -4.79 1.77 -13.49
C ILE A 120 -4.92 0.67 -14.53
N ASN A 121 -4.21 0.74 -15.67
CA ASN A 121 -4.26 -0.27 -16.72
C ASN A 121 -4.10 -1.70 -16.17
N ALA A 122 -4.90 -2.63 -16.69
CA ALA A 122 -4.92 -4.01 -16.26
C ALA A 122 -3.57 -4.71 -16.48
N GLY A 123 -3.05 -5.36 -15.45
CA GLY A 123 -1.74 -6.03 -15.43
C GLY A 123 -0.76 -5.36 -14.48
N TRP A 124 0.52 -5.69 -14.58
CA TRP A 124 1.54 -5.25 -13.61
C TRP A 124 2.84 -4.80 -14.28
N ALA A 125 3.62 -3.96 -13.58
CA ALA A 125 4.92 -3.47 -14.02
C ALA A 125 5.92 -3.45 -12.85
N LEU A 126 7.15 -3.86 -13.13
CA LEU A 126 8.31 -3.73 -12.24
C LEU A 126 9.26 -2.69 -12.84
N TYR A 127 9.61 -1.68 -12.06
CA TYR A 127 10.36 -0.53 -12.55
C TYR A 127 11.28 0.04 -11.48
N SER A 128 12.09 1.02 -11.87
CA SER A 128 12.86 1.85 -10.95
C SER A 128 12.27 3.24 -10.89
N SER A 129 12.23 3.85 -9.70
CA SER A 129 12.02 5.28 -9.50
C SER A 129 13.04 5.76 -8.48
N GLY A 130 13.65 6.94 -8.72
CA GLY A 130 14.69 7.48 -7.84
C GLY A 130 15.93 6.59 -7.67
N GLY A 131 16.12 5.57 -8.51
CA GLY A 131 17.19 4.57 -8.37
C GLY A 131 16.85 3.41 -7.43
N THR A 132 15.58 3.23 -7.07
CA THR A 132 15.12 2.18 -6.15
C THR A 132 14.03 1.33 -6.79
N PHE A 133 13.81 0.13 -6.25
CA PHE A 133 12.75 -0.77 -6.73
C PHE A 133 11.35 -0.18 -6.52
N ALA A 134 10.54 -0.21 -7.57
CA ALA A 134 9.15 0.20 -7.61
C ALA A 134 8.32 -0.86 -8.35
N TRP A 135 7.03 -0.97 -8.02
CA TRP A 135 6.11 -1.84 -8.76
C TRP A 135 4.69 -1.27 -8.77
N ASN A 136 3.93 -1.69 -9.77
CA ASN A 136 2.55 -1.29 -9.94
C ASN A 136 1.71 -2.46 -10.46
N ILE A 137 0.45 -2.53 -10.04
CA ILE A 137 -0.55 -3.47 -10.58
C ILE A 137 -1.90 -2.77 -10.67
N GLY A 138 -2.65 -3.02 -11.76
CA GLY A 138 -3.95 -2.41 -12.02
C GLY A 138 -4.99 -3.38 -12.56
N SER A 139 -6.26 -2.97 -12.53
CA SER A 139 -7.44 -3.74 -12.98
C SER A 139 -8.24 -3.05 -14.09
N GLY A 140 -7.83 -1.86 -14.51
CA GLY A 140 -8.60 -0.89 -15.30
C GLY A 140 -9.44 0.08 -14.46
N ILE A 141 -9.72 -0.24 -13.18
CA ILE A 141 -10.50 0.60 -12.25
C ILE A 141 -9.94 0.68 -10.82
N ARG A 142 -9.03 -0.22 -10.46
CA ARG A 142 -8.32 -0.28 -9.18
C ARG A 142 -6.83 -0.47 -9.45
N ARG A 143 -6.00 -0.12 -8.47
CA ARG A 143 -4.54 -0.33 -8.53
C ARG A 143 -3.92 -0.50 -7.15
N ILE A 144 -2.69 -0.99 -7.15
CA ILE A 144 -1.73 -0.86 -6.06
C ILE A 144 -0.45 -0.29 -6.66
N ASN A 145 0.17 0.65 -5.96
CA ASN A 145 1.40 1.28 -6.42
C ASN A 145 2.40 1.44 -5.29
N TYR A 146 3.58 0.87 -5.48
CA TYR A 146 4.75 1.12 -4.65
C TYR A 146 5.74 1.93 -5.45
N GLU A 147 5.95 3.17 -5.05
CA GLU A 147 6.98 4.01 -5.65
C GLU A 147 7.79 4.72 -4.58
N ARG A 148 9.12 4.61 -4.70
CA ARG A 148 10.06 5.32 -3.86
C ARG A 148 10.87 6.26 -4.71
N ASP A 149 10.49 7.52 -4.65
CA ASP A 149 11.16 8.63 -5.30
C ASP A 149 12.37 9.14 -4.50
N ASN A 150 12.45 8.76 -3.21
CA ASN A 150 13.57 9.00 -2.31
C ASN A 150 13.77 7.80 -1.35
N GLY A 151 14.77 7.87 -0.44
CA GLY A 151 15.07 6.78 0.50
C GLY A 151 16.48 6.18 0.34
N GLY A 152 16.98 5.51 1.39
CA GLY A 152 18.35 5.00 1.47
C GLY A 152 18.46 3.47 1.50
N LYS A 153 17.35 2.73 1.46
CA LYS A 153 17.34 1.26 1.54
C LYS A 153 16.95 0.61 0.22
N MET A 154 17.41 -0.62 -0.01
CA MET A 154 17.14 -1.40 -1.23
C MET A 154 17.37 -0.58 -2.52
N PRO A 155 18.59 -0.04 -2.72
CA PRO A 155 18.94 0.67 -3.95
C PRO A 155 18.99 -0.30 -5.13
N LEU A 156 18.88 0.21 -6.34
CA LEU A 156 19.17 -0.53 -7.58
C LEU A 156 20.23 0.16 -8.43
N ASN A 157 20.50 1.43 -8.14
CA ASN A 157 21.36 2.30 -8.93
C ASN A 157 22.82 2.35 -8.42
N ASP A 158 23.25 1.36 -7.63
CA ASP A 158 24.59 1.31 -7.04
C ASP A 158 25.64 0.65 -7.95
N GLY A 159 25.24 0.24 -9.15
CA GLY A 159 26.09 -0.42 -10.12
C GLY A 159 26.35 -1.91 -9.82
N GLN A 160 25.68 -2.50 -8.84
CA GLN A 160 25.77 -3.92 -8.53
C GLN A 160 24.61 -4.72 -9.15
N TRP A 161 24.80 -6.04 -9.18
CA TRP A 161 23.75 -6.98 -9.59
C TRP A 161 22.80 -7.23 -8.43
N HIS A 162 21.51 -6.99 -8.67
CA HIS A 162 20.43 -7.30 -7.74
C HIS A 162 19.49 -8.34 -8.32
N GLN A 163 19.04 -9.27 -7.49
CA GLN A 163 18.00 -10.23 -7.87
C GLN A 163 16.63 -9.68 -7.48
N LEU A 164 15.74 -9.57 -8.46
CA LEU A 164 14.34 -9.23 -8.23
C LEU A 164 13.48 -10.45 -8.53
N THR A 165 12.47 -10.68 -7.68
CA THR A 165 11.51 -11.78 -7.91
C THR A 165 10.10 -11.36 -7.52
N ILE A 166 9.14 -11.73 -8.34
CA ILE A 166 7.71 -11.64 -8.04
C ILE A 166 7.10 -13.04 -8.12
N THR A 167 6.23 -13.38 -7.16
CA THR A 167 5.42 -14.60 -7.20
C THR A 167 3.96 -14.25 -7.01
N TYR A 168 3.09 -14.86 -7.79
CA TYR A 168 1.64 -14.77 -7.65
C TYR A 168 1.03 -16.13 -7.33
N ILE A 169 0.17 -16.17 -6.32
CA ILE A 169 -0.67 -17.33 -5.99
C ILE A 169 -2.13 -16.92 -6.16
N LYS A 170 -2.81 -17.55 -7.13
CA LYS A 170 -4.20 -17.21 -7.50
C LYS A 170 -5.17 -17.48 -6.36
N GLU A 171 -5.07 -18.66 -5.75
CA GLU A 171 -5.99 -19.08 -4.68
C GLU A 171 -5.94 -18.13 -3.48
N LEU A 172 -4.78 -17.53 -3.23
CA LEU A 172 -4.57 -16.59 -2.14
C LEU A 172 -4.76 -15.13 -2.57
N SER A 173 -4.95 -14.88 -3.87
CA SER A 173 -4.89 -13.55 -4.49
C SER A 173 -3.68 -12.76 -3.97
N GLU A 174 -2.50 -13.38 -3.98
CA GLU A 174 -1.34 -12.88 -3.24
C GLU A 174 -0.14 -12.68 -4.17
N ILE A 175 0.42 -11.47 -4.15
CA ILE A 175 1.70 -11.13 -4.75
C ILE A 175 2.75 -11.04 -3.65
N ARG A 176 3.90 -11.70 -3.84
CA ARG A 176 5.09 -11.51 -3.01
C ARG A 176 6.21 -10.90 -3.83
N LEU A 177 6.87 -9.89 -3.26
CA LEU A 177 8.05 -9.26 -3.84
C LEU A 177 9.29 -9.66 -3.05
N TYR A 178 10.33 -10.03 -3.77
CA TYR A 178 11.63 -10.36 -3.21
C TYR A 178 12.69 -9.44 -3.79
N TYR A 179 13.64 -9.09 -2.92
CA TYR A 179 14.82 -8.31 -3.25
C TYR A 179 16.02 -9.04 -2.66
N ASP A 180 16.98 -9.39 -3.50
CA ASP A 180 18.22 -10.08 -3.16
C ASP A 180 17.97 -11.32 -2.29
N GLY A 181 17.19 -12.26 -2.84
CA GLY A 181 16.89 -13.54 -2.20
C GLY A 181 15.85 -13.48 -1.07
N ARG A 182 15.37 -12.30 -0.66
CA ARG A 182 14.54 -12.14 0.55
C ARG A 182 13.18 -11.54 0.24
N ASN A 183 12.11 -12.16 0.74
CA ASN A 183 10.78 -11.56 0.67
C ASN A 183 10.76 -10.25 1.46
N LYS A 184 10.24 -9.18 0.86
CA LYS A 184 10.14 -7.85 1.47
C LYS A 184 8.70 -7.40 1.66
N ALA A 185 7.85 -7.72 0.70
CA ALA A 185 6.48 -7.27 0.71
C ALA A 185 5.52 -8.37 0.26
N ILE A 186 4.31 -8.35 0.82
CA ILE A 186 3.20 -9.21 0.44
C ILE A 186 1.96 -8.32 0.21
N TYR A 187 1.35 -8.44 -0.96
CA TYR A 187 0.16 -7.69 -1.32
C TYR A 187 -0.99 -8.66 -1.58
N LYS A 188 -2.11 -8.47 -0.89
CA LYS A 188 -3.37 -9.08 -1.30
C LYS A 188 -4.00 -8.26 -2.44
N VAL A 189 -4.21 -8.90 -3.58
CA VAL A 189 -4.73 -8.28 -4.80
C VAL A 189 -6.17 -8.75 -4.99
N GLY A 190 -7.12 -8.08 -4.33
CA GLY A 190 -8.55 -8.40 -4.33
C GLY A 190 -9.30 -8.08 -5.63
N PHE A 191 -8.59 -7.89 -6.74
CA PHE A 191 -9.15 -7.53 -8.04
C PHE A 191 -8.51 -8.32 -9.19
N ASP A 192 -9.23 -8.40 -10.31
CA ASP A 192 -8.73 -9.03 -11.53
C ASP A 192 -7.76 -8.09 -12.26
N PHE A 193 -6.67 -8.63 -12.77
CA PHE A 193 -5.66 -7.89 -13.54
C PHE A 193 -5.36 -8.59 -14.88
N ALA A 194 -6.33 -9.38 -15.36
CA ALA A 194 -6.25 -10.03 -16.66
C ALA A 194 -6.07 -9.02 -17.79
N ASN A 195 -5.11 -9.31 -18.66
CA ASN A 195 -4.81 -8.56 -19.86
C ASN A 195 -4.30 -9.50 -20.95
N GLY A 196 -4.23 -8.99 -22.19
CA GLY A 196 -3.71 -9.68 -23.37
C GLY A 196 -2.39 -9.10 -23.89
N GLU A 197 -1.73 -8.24 -23.11
CA GLU A 197 -0.50 -7.58 -23.51
C GLU A 197 0.67 -8.57 -23.51
N PRO A 198 1.69 -8.36 -24.35
CA PRO A 198 2.93 -9.10 -24.25
C PRO A 198 3.70 -8.72 -22.97
N LEU A 199 4.64 -9.57 -22.56
CA LEU A 199 5.59 -9.24 -21.51
C LEU A 199 6.74 -8.45 -22.12
N VAL A 200 6.94 -7.20 -21.71
CA VAL A 200 7.93 -6.29 -22.28
C VAL A 200 9.06 -6.04 -21.29
N ILE A 201 10.30 -6.25 -21.72
CA ILE A 201 11.52 -5.86 -21.01
C ILE A 201 11.94 -4.48 -21.51
N GLY A 202 12.08 -3.51 -20.60
CA GLY A 202 12.39 -2.13 -20.93
C GLY A 202 11.17 -1.21 -21.07
N SER A 203 11.42 0.09 -21.17
CA SER A 203 10.39 1.12 -21.26
C SER A 203 9.87 1.29 -22.68
N SER A 204 8.56 1.47 -22.79
CA SER A 204 7.89 1.85 -24.03
C SER A 204 7.84 3.37 -24.21
N LYS A 205 7.89 3.84 -25.46
CA LYS A 205 7.85 5.27 -25.80
C LYS A 205 6.48 5.86 -25.46
N ASN A 206 6.49 7.08 -24.91
CA ASN A 206 5.34 7.97 -24.86
C ASN A 206 5.65 9.22 -25.70
N ASP A 207 4.80 9.54 -26.67
CA ASP A 207 4.99 10.69 -27.57
C ASP A 207 4.54 12.04 -26.96
N PHE A 208 4.12 12.04 -25.69
CA PHE A 208 3.76 13.27 -24.99
C PHE A 208 4.99 14.18 -24.77
N ASP A 209 4.85 15.46 -25.13
CA ASP A 209 5.90 16.47 -24.98
C ASP A 209 5.89 17.05 -23.55
N TYR A 210 6.48 16.31 -22.61
CA TYR A 210 6.61 16.69 -21.20
C TYR A 210 7.33 18.02 -20.95
N ASN A 211 8.14 18.51 -21.90
CA ASN A 211 8.94 19.72 -21.71
C ASN A 211 8.14 20.98 -22.06
N ASN A 212 7.25 20.90 -23.06
CA ASN A 212 6.55 22.06 -23.60
C ASN A 212 5.04 22.05 -23.34
N LYS A 213 4.43 20.91 -22.99
CA LYS A 213 2.99 20.80 -22.74
C LYS A 213 2.68 20.48 -21.28
N LEU A 214 1.47 20.84 -20.85
CA LEU A 214 0.89 20.38 -19.60
C LEU A 214 0.05 19.14 -19.85
N LEU A 215 -0.06 18.26 -18.85
CA LEU A 215 -0.92 17.08 -18.94
C LEU A 215 -2.37 17.48 -19.29
N PRO A 216 -3.04 16.76 -20.22
CA PRO A 216 -4.43 17.02 -20.56
C PRO A 216 -5.37 17.01 -19.34
N GLU A 217 -5.07 16.19 -18.34
CA GLU A 217 -5.80 16.08 -17.08
C GLU A 217 -5.67 17.35 -16.24
N ILE A 218 -4.51 18.01 -16.24
CA ILE A 218 -4.34 19.31 -15.56
C ILE A 218 -5.21 20.37 -16.26
N GLU A 219 -5.19 20.42 -17.59
CA GLU A 219 -5.96 21.39 -18.36
C GLU A 219 -7.47 21.15 -18.25
N SER A 220 -7.91 19.88 -18.30
CA SER A 220 -9.31 19.51 -18.11
C SER A 220 -9.78 19.80 -16.69
N GLY A 221 -8.92 19.61 -15.69
CA GLY A 221 -9.19 19.96 -14.30
C GLY A 221 -9.49 21.45 -14.12
N ALA A 222 -8.72 22.34 -14.78
CA ALA A 222 -9.00 23.77 -14.76
C ALA A 222 -10.39 24.09 -15.33
N LYS A 223 -10.80 23.41 -16.40
CA LYS A 223 -12.13 23.59 -17.03
C LYS A 223 -13.25 23.09 -16.12
N GLN A 224 -13.07 21.95 -15.47
CA GLN A 224 -14.04 21.40 -14.51
C GLN A 224 -14.25 22.36 -13.32
N ILE A 225 -13.15 22.87 -12.75
CA ILE A 225 -13.25 23.83 -11.63
C ILE A 225 -13.85 25.15 -12.11
N GLN A 226 -13.52 25.62 -13.33
CA GLN A 226 -14.12 26.84 -13.88
C GLN A 226 -15.64 26.71 -14.02
N ALA A 227 -16.15 25.58 -14.51
CA ALA A 227 -17.58 25.33 -14.61
C ALA A 227 -18.27 25.39 -13.23
N MET A 228 -17.63 24.83 -12.20
CA MET A 228 -18.12 24.90 -10.83
C MET A 228 -18.14 26.34 -10.28
N VAL A 229 -17.10 27.13 -10.55
CA VAL A 229 -17.02 28.55 -10.15
C VAL A 229 -18.09 29.38 -10.85
N ASP A 230 -18.28 29.16 -12.16
CA ASP A 230 -19.29 29.87 -12.94
C ASP A 230 -20.69 29.55 -12.42
N GLU A 231 -21.00 28.27 -12.19
CA GLU A 231 -22.27 27.82 -11.60
C GLU A 231 -22.53 28.46 -10.22
N PHE A 232 -21.51 28.52 -9.37
CA PHE A 232 -21.65 29.14 -8.05
C PHE A 232 -21.94 30.64 -8.14
N ASN A 233 -21.31 31.35 -9.08
CA ASN A 233 -21.54 32.78 -9.29
C ASN A 233 -22.93 33.08 -9.88
N GLU A 234 -23.52 32.14 -10.63
CA GLU A 234 -24.91 32.21 -11.13
C GLU A 234 -25.96 32.16 -10.00
N LEU A 235 -25.57 31.81 -8.76
CA LEU A 235 -26.48 31.88 -7.60
C LEU A 235 -26.76 33.32 -7.13
N HIS A 236 -26.04 34.31 -7.68
CA HIS A 236 -26.25 35.74 -7.45
C HIS A 236 -26.24 36.19 -5.98
N VAL A 237 -25.51 35.49 -5.10
CA VAL A 237 -25.38 35.85 -3.67
C VAL A 237 -24.20 36.79 -3.40
N GLU A 238 -23.10 36.62 -4.12
CA GLU A 238 -21.93 37.50 -4.27
C GLU A 238 -20.94 36.69 -5.12
N ASP A 239 -20.17 37.32 -6.00
CA ASP A 239 -19.12 36.59 -6.72
C ASP A 239 -18.12 35.93 -5.75
N LEU A 240 -17.60 34.77 -6.15
CA LEU A 240 -16.58 34.05 -5.42
C LEU A 240 -15.27 34.85 -5.37
N LYS A 241 -14.70 34.97 -4.17
CA LYS A 241 -13.41 35.63 -3.94
C LYS A 241 -12.26 34.62 -3.97
N ALA A 242 -11.04 35.11 -4.22
CA ALA A 242 -9.86 34.26 -4.36
C ALA A 242 -9.57 33.45 -3.09
N GLU A 243 -9.75 34.06 -1.92
CA GLU A 243 -9.60 33.45 -0.60
C GLU A 243 -10.65 32.37 -0.29
N GLU A 244 -11.79 32.40 -0.99
CA GLU A 244 -12.90 31.45 -0.84
C GLU A 244 -12.75 30.25 -1.80
N PHE A 245 -11.80 30.28 -2.74
CA PHE A 245 -11.67 29.29 -3.81
C PHE A 245 -11.56 27.84 -3.31
N ILE A 246 -10.64 27.58 -2.38
CA ILE A 246 -10.48 26.23 -1.79
C ILE A 246 -11.70 25.88 -0.93
N SER A 247 -12.30 26.86 -0.24
CA SER A 247 -13.50 26.63 0.55
C SER A 247 -14.68 26.22 -0.32
N LEU A 248 -14.82 26.79 -1.52
CA LEU A 248 -15.84 26.40 -2.49
C LEU A 248 -15.64 24.95 -2.93
N ILE A 249 -14.40 24.57 -3.30
CA ILE A 249 -14.08 23.20 -3.73
C ILE A 249 -14.47 22.18 -2.64
N VAL A 250 -14.17 22.50 -1.38
CA VAL A 250 -14.30 21.58 -0.25
C VAL A 250 -15.73 21.52 0.30
N ASP A 251 -16.39 22.66 0.46
CA ASP A 251 -17.74 22.78 1.03
C ASP A 251 -18.48 23.97 0.41
N PRO A 252 -19.08 23.78 -0.79
CA PRO A 252 -19.85 24.82 -1.47
C PRO A 252 -20.99 25.35 -0.60
N GLY A 253 -21.63 24.48 0.17
CA GLY A 253 -22.75 24.81 1.03
C GLY A 253 -22.37 25.78 2.12
N ARG A 254 -21.20 25.61 2.75
CA ARG A 254 -20.70 26.56 3.75
C ARG A 254 -20.45 27.93 3.15
N VAL A 255 -19.77 28.02 2.01
CA VAL A 255 -19.50 29.31 1.34
C VAL A 255 -20.81 30.00 0.97
N TYR A 256 -21.78 29.26 0.43
CA TYR A 256 -23.09 29.78 0.10
C TYR A 256 -23.82 30.34 1.33
N ARG A 257 -23.87 29.58 2.43
CA ARG A 257 -24.51 30.02 3.69
C ARG A 257 -23.83 31.27 4.27
N GLU A 258 -22.50 31.30 4.31
CA GLU A 258 -21.74 32.45 4.81
C GLU A 258 -22.01 33.72 4.00
N LYS A 259 -22.16 33.61 2.68
CA LYS A 259 -22.53 34.74 1.81
C LYS A 259 -23.97 35.17 2.03
N LEU A 260 -24.92 34.24 2.10
CA LEU A 260 -26.32 34.55 2.38
C LEU A 260 -26.51 35.31 3.69
N THR A 261 -25.82 34.90 4.76
CA THR A 261 -25.93 35.57 6.07
C THR A 261 -25.38 37.00 6.09
N LYS A 262 -24.62 37.42 5.07
CA LYS A 262 -24.13 38.79 4.92
C LYS A 262 -25.08 39.68 4.12
N LEU A 263 -26.08 39.09 3.47
CA LEU A 263 -27.13 39.84 2.77
C LEU A 263 -28.18 40.31 3.79
N ASP A 264 -28.70 41.52 3.56
CA ASP A 264 -29.79 42.10 4.35
C ASP A 264 -31.14 41.51 3.90
N LEU A 265 -31.31 40.20 4.13
CA LEU A 265 -32.53 39.45 3.82
C LEU A 265 -33.38 39.30 5.09
N ASP A 266 -34.71 39.30 4.92
CA ASP A 266 -35.60 38.93 6.02
C ASP A 266 -35.51 37.42 6.33
N GLU A 267 -36.03 37.03 7.51
CA GLU A 267 -35.94 35.67 8.01
C GLU A 267 -36.68 34.65 7.13
N GLU A 268 -37.75 35.06 6.44
CA GLU A 268 -38.52 34.17 5.56
C GLU A 268 -37.77 33.91 4.24
N GLU A 269 -37.21 34.96 3.62
CA GLU A 269 -36.41 34.88 2.41
C GLU A 269 -35.10 34.11 2.63
N LEU A 270 -34.42 34.36 3.74
CA LEU A 270 -33.21 33.62 4.11
C LEU A 270 -33.53 32.13 4.29
N ASN A 271 -34.59 31.81 5.04
CA ASN A 271 -35.00 30.41 5.23
C ASN A 271 -35.47 29.74 3.93
N LYS A 272 -36.01 30.50 2.98
CA LYS A 272 -36.39 29.98 1.65
C LYS A 272 -35.14 29.65 0.81
N LYS A 273 -34.14 30.53 0.79
CA LYS A 273 -32.85 30.30 0.09
C LYS A 273 -32.01 29.20 0.74
N LEU A 274 -32.05 29.06 2.06
CA LEU A 274 -31.36 27.96 2.75
C LEU A 274 -31.98 26.58 2.46
N ARG A 275 -33.27 26.55 2.11
CA ARG A 275 -34.03 25.33 1.79
C ARG A 275 -34.15 25.07 0.28
N SER A 276 -33.62 25.95 -0.57
CA SER A 276 -33.65 25.77 -2.02
C SER A 276 -32.68 24.69 -2.48
N LYS A 277 -32.91 24.17 -3.69
CA LYS A 277 -31.99 23.24 -4.35
C LYS A 277 -30.91 23.95 -5.16
N ASP A 278 -30.64 25.22 -4.86
CA ASP A 278 -29.78 26.08 -5.67
C ASP A 278 -28.34 25.51 -5.83
N LEU A 279 -27.89 24.68 -4.88
CA LEU A 279 -26.56 24.05 -4.91
C LEU A 279 -26.51 22.68 -5.61
N GLU A 280 -27.62 22.12 -6.10
CA GLU A 280 -27.67 20.76 -6.67
C GLU A 280 -26.63 20.60 -7.79
N LYS A 281 -26.61 21.54 -8.76
CA LYS A 281 -25.66 21.52 -9.87
C LYS A 281 -24.21 21.82 -9.46
N VAL A 282 -24.00 22.70 -8.48
CA VAL A 282 -22.66 22.96 -7.91
C VAL A 282 -22.10 21.69 -7.25
N ASN A 283 -22.93 20.95 -6.52
CA ASN A 283 -22.55 19.71 -5.87
C ASN A 283 -22.29 18.59 -6.87
N GLU A 284 -23.06 18.50 -7.96
CA GLU A 284 -22.79 17.58 -9.07
C GLU A 284 -21.42 17.84 -9.71
N LEU A 285 -21.11 19.10 -10.03
CA LEU A 285 -19.81 19.50 -10.56
C LEU A 285 -18.67 19.24 -9.57
N SER A 286 -18.90 19.50 -8.28
CA SER A 286 -17.96 19.18 -7.22
C SER A 286 -17.66 17.68 -7.14
N ASN A 287 -18.66 16.80 -7.29
CA ASN A 287 -18.44 15.35 -7.32
C ASN A 287 -17.64 14.90 -8.55
N GLN A 288 -17.82 15.56 -9.70
CA GLN A 288 -17.08 15.22 -10.93
C GLN A 288 -15.57 15.47 -10.81
N LEU A 289 -15.14 16.42 -9.96
CA LEU A 289 -13.71 16.66 -9.71
C LEU A 289 -12.98 15.42 -9.19
N LEU A 290 -13.66 14.53 -8.46
CA LEU A 290 -13.05 13.32 -7.89
C LEU A 290 -12.58 12.31 -8.96
N SER A 291 -13.00 12.48 -10.21
CA SER A 291 -12.59 11.62 -11.34
C SER A 291 -11.25 12.00 -11.95
N ASN A 292 -10.71 13.18 -11.64
CA ASN A 292 -9.47 13.69 -12.22
C ASN A 292 -8.38 13.73 -11.14
N PRO A 293 -7.20 13.09 -11.37
CA PRO A 293 -6.13 12.99 -10.38
C PRO A 293 -5.60 14.34 -9.88
N TYR A 294 -5.79 15.41 -10.65
CA TYR A 294 -5.31 16.75 -10.31
C TYR A 294 -6.34 17.62 -9.60
N THR A 295 -7.62 17.21 -9.52
CA THR A 295 -8.69 17.97 -8.86
C THR A 295 -9.30 17.24 -7.66
N ILE A 296 -8.63 16.21 -7.15
CA ILE A 296 -9.07 15.48 -5.96
C ILE A 296 -8.97 16.37 -4.71
N TYR A 297 -10.08 16.47 -3.97
CA TYR A 297 -10.18 17.24 -2.74
C TYR A 297 -10.77 16.40 -1.59
N GLN A 298 -10.61 16.91 -0.38
CA GLN A 298 -11.08 16.35 0.90
C GLN A 298 -11.42 17.51 1.85
N ASN A 299 -11.09 17.41 3.13
CA ASN A 299 -11.11 18.57 4.03
C ASN A 299 -10.10 19.64 3.54
N ARG A 300 -10.25 20.85 4.08
CA ARG A 300 -9.50 22.01 3.61
C ARG A 300 -7.98 21.85 3.78
N GLU A 301 -7.52 21.31 4.90
CA GLU A 301 -6.09 21.18 5.19
C GLU A 301 -5.43 20.19 4.23
N LEU A 302 -6.03 19.02 4.01
CA LEU A 302 -5.53 18.01 3.07
C LEU A 302 -5.60 18.51 1.61
N THR A 303 -6.64 19.26 1.26
CA THR A 303 -6.80 19.79 -0.10
C THR A 303 -5.68 20.78 -0.47
N LEU A 304 -5.15 21.53 0.50
CA LEU A 304 -4.02 22.44 0.28
C LEU A 304 -2.70 21.70 0.03
N LEU A 305 -2.57 20.47 0.55
CA LEU A 305 -1.38 19.64 0.35
C LEU A 305 -1.41 18.92 -1.00
N LYS A 306 -2.60 18.66 -1.55
CA LYS A 306 -2.84 17.95 -2.81
C LYS A 306 -2.50 18.78 -4.05
N PRO A 307 -2.35 18.15 -5.24
CA PRO A 307 -2.05 18.86 -6.48
C PRO A 307 -3.02 20.03 -6.76
N ILE A 308 -4.31 19.85 -6.49
CA ILE A 308 -5.34 20.87 -6.73
C ILE A 308 -5.02 22.22 -6.05
N GLY A 309 -4.56 22.19 -4.78
CA GLY A 309 -4.23 23.39 -4.02
C GLY A 309 -2.94 24.09 -4.46
N ASN A 310 -2.09 23.40 -5.23
CA ASN A 310 -0.82 23.92 -5.73
C ASN A 310 -0.89 24.35 -7.20
N ILE A 311 -1.75 23.71 -7.99
CA ILE A 311 -1.88 23.89 -9.44
C ILE A 311 -2.90 24.98 -9.78
N TYR A 312 -4.02 25.07 -9.06
CA TYR A 312 -5.10 25.98 -9.43
C TYR A 312 -5.29 27.10 -8.41
N SER A 313 -5.66 28.28 -8.91
CA SER A 313 -6.09 29.40 -8.10
C SER A 313 -7.14 30.21 -8.84
N LEU A 314 -7.82 31.12 -8.14
CA LEU A 314 -8.80 32.02 -8.73
C LEU A 314 -8.22 33.43 -8.88
N LYS A 315 -8.32 34.02 -10.08
CA LYS A 315 -7.99 35.43 -10.35
C LYS A 315 -9.20 36.12 -10.96
N GLY A 316 -9.86 36.99 -10.18
CA GLY A 316 -11.18 37.49 -10.55
C GLY A 316 -12.19 36.34 -10.59
N LYS A 317 -12.90 36.17 -11.71
CA LYS A 317 -13.84 35.04 -11.91
C LYS A 317 -13.23 33.85 -12.66
N LYS A 318 -11.92 33.88 -12.93
CA LYS A 318 -11.25 32.89 -13.77
C LYS A 318 -10.30 32.02 -12.98
N VAL A 319 -10.43 30.71 -13.16
CA VAL A 319 -9.47 29.71 -12.69
C VAL A 319 -8.22 29.84 -13.53
N VAL A 320 -7.08 29.99 -12.86
CA VAL A 320 -5.77 30.11 -13.48
C VAL A 320 -4.87 28.97 -13.02
N ILE A 321 -4.03 28.48 -13.94
CA ILE A 321 -3.06 27.42 -13.68
C ILE A 321 -1.74 28.06 -13.25
N ASN A 322 -1.21 27.62 -12.12
CA ASN A 322 0.16 27.87 -11.69
C ASN A 322 1.12 27.02 -12.54
N THR A 323 1.55 27.58 -13.68
CA THR A 323 2.34 26.85 -14.70
C THR A 323 3.61 26.20 -14.15
N PRO A 324 4.44 26.84 -13.29
CA PRO A 324 5.59 26.18 -12.67
C PRO A 324 5.20 24.90 -11.90
N ALA A 325 4.19 24.97 -11.03
CA ALA A 325 3.73 23.81 -10.27
C ALA A 325 3.18 22.72 -11.21
N ALA A 326 2.32 23.10 -12.16
CA ALA A 326 1.75 22.19 -13.15
C ALA A 326 2.81 21.46 -13.99
N LYS A 327 3.88 22.16 -14.38
CA LYS A 327 5.02 21.56 -15.09
C LYS A 327 5.79 20.55 -14.23
N SER A 328 5.98 20.83 -12.94
CA SER A 328 6.62 19.91 -12.01
C SER A 328 5.85 18.58 -11.92
N TYR A 329 4.52 18.65 -11.74
CA TYR A 329 3.66 17.46 -11.73
C TYR A 329 3.67 16.73 -13.08
N THR A 330 3.61 17.48 -14.19
CA THR A 330 3.71 16.90 -15.54
C THR A 330 5.01 16.12 -15.73
N LEU A 331 6.15 16.70 -15.36
CA LEU A 331 7.45 16.04 -15.46
C LEU A 331 7.56 14.81 -14.55
N SER A 332 6.90 14.82 -13.38
CA SER A 332 6.95 13.71 -12.42
C SER A 332 6.34 12.40 -12.94
N GLU A 333 5.44 12.47 -13.92
CA GLU A 333 4.84 11.27 -14.55
C GLU A 333 5.75 10.64 -15.61
N LYS A 334 6.83 11.29 -16.02
CA LYS A 334 7.64 10.83 -17.15
C LYS A 334 8.39 9.53 -16.83
N LEU A 335 8.28 8.56 -17.73
CA LEU A 335 9.22 7.44 -17.83
C LEU A 335 10.32 7.76 -18.84
N HIS A 336 11.51 7.25 -18.58
CA HIS A 336 12.71 7.48 -19.38
C HIS A 336 13.12 6.23 -20.16
N PRO A 337 13.88 6.40 -21.26
CA PRO A 337 14.57 5.31 -21.93
C PRO A 337 15.32 4.41 -20.95
N SER A 338 15.28 3.11 -21.22
CA SER A 338 15.90 2.11 -20.37
C SER A 338 17.43 2.20 -20.37
N ASP A 339 18.00 2.12 -19.17
CA ASP A 339 19.43 2.10 -18.92
C ASP A 339 19.73 1.08 -17.83
N PHE A 340 19.85 -0.18 -18.25
CA PHE A 340 20.16 -1.29 -17.36
C PHE A 340 20.74 -2.47 -18.13
N THR A 341 21.35 -3.38 -17.38
CA THR A 341 21.70 -4.71 -17.83
C THR A 341 20.80 -5.71 -17.10
N MET A 342 20.24 -6.69 -17.81
CA MET A 342 19.40 -7.76 -17.28
C MET A 342 20.00 -9.12 -17.62
N ASP A 343 19.95 -10.05 -16.66
CA ASP A 343 20.47 -11.40 -16.81
C ASP A 343 19.53 -12.44 -16.17
N ASP A 344 19.66 -13.69 -16.59
CA ASP A 344 19.00 -14.88 -16.05
C ASP A 344 17.50 -14.70 -15.74
N LEU A 345 16.74 -14.24 -16.76
CA LEU A 345 15.29 -14.09 -16.64
C LEU A 345 14.62 -15.46 -16.71
N SER A 346 14.06 -15.89 -15.59
CA SER A 346 13.34 -17.14 -15.45
C SER A 346 11.87 -16.91 -15.10
N ILE A 347 10.99 -17.69 -15.73
CA ILE A 347 9.52 -17.58 -15.60
C ILE A 347 8.94 -18.96 -15.31
N TRP A 348 8.06 -19.05 -14.32
CA TRP A 348 7.34 -20.27 -13.94
C TRP A 348 5.83 -20.07 -14.01
N ASP A 349 5.10 -21.14 -14.29
CA ASP A 349 3.63 -21.23 -14.21
C ASP A 349 3.14 -21.68 -12.83
N ARG A 350 3.99 -21.48 -11.81
CA ARG A 350 3.75 -21.72 -10.40
C ARG A 350 4.41 -20.63 -9.56
N ALA A 351 3.99 -20.50 -8.31
CA ALA A 351 4.75 -19.75 -7.31
C ALA A 351 5.98 -20.55 -6.85
N ILE A 352 7.18 -19.98 -6.99
CA ILE A 352 8.41 -20.54 -6.40
C ILE A 352 8.50 -20.19 -4.92
N SER A 353 9.06 -21.08 -4.12
CA SER A 353 9.20 -20.91 -2.67
C SER A 353 10.28 -19.90 -2.31
N ALA A 354 10.23 -19.33 -1.11
CA ALA A 354 11.27 -18.43 -0.61
C ALA A 354 12.67 -19.09 -0.56
N GLU A 355 12.73 -20.41 -0.36
CA GLU A 355 13.96 -21.19 -0.41
C GLU A 355 14.52 -21.29 -1.84
N GLU A 356 13.66 -21.53 -2.84
CA GLU A 356 14.08 -21.50 -4.25
C GLU A 356 14.60 -20.11 -4.66
N VAL A 357 13.94 -19.04 -4.23
CA VAL A 357 14.42 -17.66 -4.48
C VAL A 357 15.78 -17.43 -3.83
N TRP A 358 15.94 -17.81 -2.56
CA TRP A 358 17.19 -17.70 -1.82
C TRP A 358 18.32 -18.49 -2.47
N ASN A 359 18.07 -19.74 -2.87
CA ASN A 359 19.05 -20.58 -3.53
C ASN A 359 19.54 -19.96 -4.84
N GLY A 360 18.63 -19.43 -5.66
CA GLY A 360 18.98 -18.70 -6.88
C GLY A 360 19.83 -17.45 -6.61
N TYR A 361 19.60 -16.75 -5.50
CA TYR A 361 20.43 -15.61 -5.11
C TYR A 361 21.84 -16.05 -4.68
N THR A 362 21.92 -17.05 -3.81
CA THR A 362 23.19 -17.52 -3.22
C THR A 362 24.08 -18.30 -4.19
N GLN A 363 23.56 -18.66 -5.36
CA GLN A 363 24.36 -19.18 -6.47
C GLN A 363 25.41 -18.16 -6.94
N TYR A 364 25.06 -16.86 -6.95
CA TYR A 364 25.91 -15.80 -7.49
C TYR A 364 26.42 -14.83 -6.43
N GLN A 365 25.68 -14.64 -5.33
CA GLN A 365 26.02 -13.68 -4.29
C GLN A 365 26.22 -14.35 -2.93
N LYS A 366 27.25 -13.94 -2.20
CA LYS A 366 27.47 -14.43 -0.83
C LYS A 366 26.55 -13.68 0.13
N ALA A 367 25.64 -14.40 0.78
CA ALA A 367 24.84 -13.85 1.87
C ALA A 367 24.48 -14.90 2.91
N GLU A 368 24.28 -14.43 4.15
CA GLU A 368 23.84 -15.28 5.25
C GLU A 368 22.31 -15.36 5.30
N PRO A 369 21.75 -16.54 5.61
CA PRO A 369 20.32 -16.68 5.83
C PRO A 369 19.89 -15.85 7.03
N VAL A 370 18.63 -15.39 7.02
CA VAL A 370 18.04 -14.74 8.20
C VAL A 370 17.93 -15.80 9.31
N ARG A 371 18.70 -15.63 10.38
CA ARG A 371 18.63 -16.50 11.56
C ARG A 371 17.68 -15.89 12.57
N LEU A 372 16.63 -16.63 12.89
CA LEU A 372 15.76 -16.29 14.00
C LEU A 372 16.41 -16.75 15.31
N GLU A 373 16.19 -15.99 16.38
CA GLU A 373 16.54 -16.47 17.70
C GLU A 373 15.66 -17.68 18.06
N LYS A 374 16.13 -18.52 18.99
CA LYS A 374 15.35 -19.67 19.46
C LYS A 374 14.02 -19.24 20.09
N GLU A 375 14.07 -18.18 20.89
CA GLU A 375 12.92 -17.63 21.61
C GLU A 375 13.17 -16.14 21.88
N LEU A 376 12.17 -15.32 21.56
CA LEU A 376 12.14 -13.91 21.85
C LEU A 376 11.51 -13.68 23.23
N LYS A 377 12.09 -12.78 24.03
CA LYS A 377 11.59 -12.46 25.38
C LYS A 377 10.72 -11.23 25.46
N ILE A 378 10.93 -10.28 24.56
CA ILE A 378 10.28 -8.97 24.59
C ILE A 378 9.80 -8.65 23.18
N LEU A 379 8.58 -8.13 23.07
CA LEU A 379 8.00 -7.65 21.83
C LEU A 379 7.40 -6.26 22.01
N THR A 380 7.70 -5.35 21.10
CA THR A 380 7.14 -4.01 21.07
C THR A 380 6.18 -3.86 19.89
N VAL A 381 4.91 -3.56 20.19
CA VAL A 381 3.85 -3.40 19.18
C VAL A 381 3.39 -1.94 19.16
N GLY A 382 3.43 -1.33 17.98
CA GLY A 382 2.94 0.00 17.69
C GLY A 382 1.58 -0.03 16.98
N VAL A 383 0.69 0.89 17.32
CA VAL A 383 -0.54 1.18 16.58
C VAL A 383 -0.50 2.64 16.16
N TRP A 384 -0.68 2.92 14.87
CA TRP A 384 -0.64 4.29 14.39
C TRP A 384 -1.43 4.52 13.09
N ASN A 385 -2.47 5.36 13.19
CA ASN A 385 -3.00 6.07 12.04
C ASN A 385 -2.05 7.21 11.67
N ILE A 386 -1.48 7.19 10.46
CA ILE A 386 -0.47 8.18 10.05
C ILE A 386 -1.04 9.38 9.28
N TRP A 387 -2.36 9.50 9.23
CA TRP A 387 -3.09 10.62 8.64
C TRP A 387 -2.73 10.90 7.18
N HIS A 388 -3.43 10.24 6.27
CA HIS A 388 -3.24 10.39 4.83
C HIS A 388 -1.80 10.21 4.31
N GLY A 389 -1.06 9.21 4.83
CA GLY A 389 0.32 8.90 4.46
C GLY A 389 1.36 9.80 5.14
N GLY A 390 0.92 10.70 6.02
CA GLY A 390 1.71 11.77 6.62
C GLY A 390 1.66 13.05 5.79
N GLN A 391 1.52 14.22 6.42
CA GLN A 391 1.09 15.42 5.69
C GLN A 391 2.13 16.17 4.85
N HIS A 392 3.41 15.86 5.01
CA HIS A 392 4.50 16.62 4.40
C HIS A 392 5.39 15.67 3.62
N PHE A 393 5.33 15.67 2.29
CA PHE A 393 6.04 14.68 1.47
C PHE A 393 7.30 15.23 0.80
N SER A 394 7.63 16.52 0.94
CA SER A 394 8.78 17.08 0.23
C SER A 394 9.67 17.94 1.13
N LEU A 395 10.95 17.55 1.20
CA LEU A 395 12.01 18.31 1.88
C LEU A 395 12.15 19.73 1.33
N GLU A 396 11.97 19.91 0.03
CA GLU A 396 12.13 21.20 -0.65
C GLU A 396 11.02 22.21 -0.28
N LYS A 397 9.76 21.75 -0.14
CA LYS A 397 8.62 22.61 0.20
C LYS A 397 8.40 22.74 1.70
N ASP A 398 8.50 21.63 2.42
CA ASP A 398 8.02 21.51 3.80
C ASP A 398 9.16 21.44 4.83
N GLY A 399 10.41 21.30 4.36
CA GLY A 399 11.60 21.16 5.21
C GLY A 399 11.80 19.74 5.78
N TRP A 400 10.87 18.81 5.55
CA TRP A 400 10.96 17.41 5.95
C TRP A 400 9.98 16.52 5.17
N ASP A 401 10.28 15.22 5.08
CA ASP A 401 9.40 14.17 4.51
C ASP A 401 8.83 13.33 5.67
N SER A 402 7.51 13.19 5.69
CA SER A 402 6.74 12.53 6.74
C SER A 402 7.01 11.04 6.74
N ARG A 403 7.20 10.42 5.58
CA ARG A 403 7.51 8.99 5.48
C ARG A 403 8.85 8.69 6.14
N ILE A 404 9.85 9.54 5.87
CA ILE A 404 11.18 9.46 6.51
C ILE A 404 11.09 9.72 8.02
N ARG A 405 10.32 10.73 8.44
CA ARG A 405 10.14 11.05 9.87
C ARG A 405 9.42 9.93 10.62
N ILE A 406 8.40 9.33 10.04
CA ILE A 406 7.68 8.19 10.60
C ILE A 406 8.67 7.02 10.80
N ALA A 407 9.47 6.70 9.79
CA ALA A 407 10.51 5.67 9.91
C ALA A 407 11.56 6.01 11.00
N GLU A 408 11.99 7.26 11.10
CA GLU A 408 12.90 7.75 12.16
C GLU A 408 12.30 7.52 13.56
N MET A 409 11.05 7.95 13.75
CA MET A 409 10.32 7.81 15.01
C MET A 409 10.19 6.34 15.42
N LEU A 410 9.69 5.49 14.52
CA LEU A 410 9.51 4.06 14.78
C LEU A 410 10.83 3.34 15.11
N LYS A 411 11.92 3.73 14.43
CA LYS A 411 13.26 3.22 14.72
C LYS A 411 13.75 3.66 16.09
N ARG A 412 13.60 4.94 16.44
CA ARG A 412 14.03 5.49 17.74
C ARG A 412 13.20 4.95 18.91
N GLU A 413 11.93 4.68 18.68
CA GLU A 413 11.03 4.04 19.64
C GLU A 413 11.22 2.51 19.73
N ASN A 414 12.08 1.94 18.88
CA ASN A 414 12.39 0.51 18.81
C ASN A 414 11.13 -0.37 18.71
N VAL A 415 10.20 0.00 17.83
CA VAL A 415 8.98 -0.78 17.60
C VAL A 415 9.31 -1.99 16.73
N ASP A 416 8.77 -3.17 17.06
CA ASP A 416 9.06 -4.42 16.35
C ASP A 416 7.97 -4.78 15.33
N ILE A 417 6.71 -4.54 15.68
CA ILE A 417 5.52 -4.71 14.82
C ILE A 417 4.74 -3.41 14.82
N ILE A 418 4.33 -2.94 13.64
CA ILE A 418 3.47 -1.76 13.49
C ILE A 418 2.18 -2.15 12.80
N LEU A 419 1.07 -1.79 13.44
CA LEU A 419 -0.29 -1.88 12.90
C LEU A 419 -0.65 -0.47 12.40
N MET A 420 -0.58 -0.24 11.10
CA MET A 420 -0.63 1.11 10.51
C MET A 420 -1.90 1.33 9.67
N GLN A 421 -2.51 2.51 9.82
CA GLN A 421 -3.72 2.94 9.11
C GLN A 421 -3.46 4.24 8.33
N GLU A 422 -4.32 4.53 7.35
CA GLU A 422 -4.22 5.70 6.48
C GLU A 422 -2.88 5.84 5.77
N THR A 423 -2.34 4.73 5.25
CA THR A 423 -1.02 4.73 4.62
C THR A 423 -1.00 5.31 3.21
N TYR A 424 -2.05 5.10 2.42
CA TYR A 424 -2.23 5.57 1.04
C TYR A 424 -0.95 5.53 0.21
N SER A 425 -0.40 4.32 0.03
CA SER A 425 0.85 4.05 -0.70
C SER A 425 2.14 4.60 -0.09
N SER A 426 2.13 4.92 1.21
CA SER A 426 3.35 5.27 1.97
C SER A 426 3.87 4.15 2.87
N GLY A 427 3.06 3.11 3.13
CA GLY A 427 3.38 2.08 4.11
C GLY A 427 4.58 1.22 3.73
N ASP A 428 4.67 0.85 2.45
CA ASP A 428 5.78 0.11 1.85
C ASP A 428 7.09 0.92 1.81
N PHE A 429 7.00 2.22 1.51
CA PHE A 429 8.13 3.16 1.64
C PHE A 429 8.70 3.11 3.06
N ILE A 430 7.82 3.32 4.06
CA ILE A 430 8.21 3.36 5.47
C ILE A 430 8.83 2.02 5.89
N ALA A 431 8.23 0.90 5.46
CA ALA A 431 8.74 -0.44 5.73
C ALA A 431 10.14 -0.65 5.15
N ALA A 432 10.36 -0.21 3.90
CA ALA A 432 11.65 -0.34 3.24
C ALA A 432 12.75 0.47 3.96
N GLU A 433 12.46 1.71 4.37
CA GLU A 433 13.43 2.54 5.12
C GLU A 433 13.74 1.98 6.51
N LEU A 434 12.77 1.34 7.15
CA LEU A 434 12.98 0.58 8.39
C LEU A 434 13.76 -0.73 8.15
N GLY A 435 13.74 -1.26 6.93
CA GLY A 435 14.23 -2.59 6.58
C GLY A 435 13.30 -3.73 7.02
N TYR A 436 12.01 -3.44 7.17
CA TYR A 436 11.00 -4.35 7.70
C TYR A 436 10.31 -5.13 6.58
N TYR A 437 9.67 -6.23 6.95
CA TYR A 437 8.68 -6.90 6.13
C TYR A 437 7.39 -6.08 6.11
N TYR A 438 6.72 -6.04 4.96
CA TYR A 438 5.49 -5.29 4.74
C TYR A 438 4.38 -6.22 4.25
N ALA A 439 3.17 -6.02 4.76
CA ALA A 439 1.98 -6.59 4.16
C ALA A 439 0.83 -5.59 4.14
N THR A 440 0.09 -5.62 3.05
CA THR A 440 -1.08 -4.77 2.81
C THR A 440 -2.06 -5.51 1.90
N THR A 441 -3.15 -4.84 1.57
CA THR A 441 -4.18 -5.32 0.66
C THR A 441 -4.63 -4.20 -0.27
N SER A 442 -5.25 -4.57 -1.38
CA SER A 442 -5.87 -3.65 -2.29
C SER A 442 -6.91 -2.78 -1.60
N ASP A 443 -6.91 -1.49 -1.92
CA ASP A 443 -8.01 -0.58 -1.63
C ASP A 443 -9.02 -0.57 -2.80
N TRP A 444 -10.22 -0.05 -2.57
CA TRP A 444 -11.18 0.47 -3.53
C TRP A 444 -10.64 1.64 -4.37
N ASP A 445 -9.36 2.02 -4.19
CA ASP A 445 -8.71 3.24 -4.66
C ASP A 445 -9.58 4.46 -4.40
N TYR A 446 -9.99 4.64 -3.13
CA TYR A 446 -10.91 5.71 -2.74
C TYR A 446 -10.30 7.06 -3.11
N ARG A 447 -10.87 7.69 -4.15
CA ARG A 447 -10.38 8.97 -4.70
C ARG A 447 -8.89 8.91 -5.09
N MET A 448 -8.47 7.82 -5.75
CA MET A 448 -7.12 7.68 -6.32
C MET A 448 -5.97 7.73 -5.28
N GLN A 449 -6.21 7.30 -4.04
CA GLN A 449 -5.24 7.40 -2.94
C GLN A 449 -4.38 6.15 -2.71
N GLY A 450 -4.74 4.98 -3.26
CA GLY A 450 -4.00 3.74 -3.01
C GLY A 450 -4.28 3.11 -1.65
N GLU A 451 -3.41 2.19 -1.20
CA GLU A 451 -3.73 1.28 -0.11
C GLU A 451 -3.68 1.88 1.31
N ASN A 452 -4.70 1.60 2.12
CA ASN A 452 -4.94 2.25 3.41
C ASN A 452 -4.33 1.54 4.64
N ILE A 453 -4.37 0.21 4.66
CA ILE A 453 -4.16 -0.58 5.87
C ILE A 453 -2.95 -1.50 5.72
N SER A 454 -2.03 -1.48 6.69
CA SER A 454 -0.82 -2.31 6.60
C SER A 454 -0.32 -2.86 7.95
N VAL A 455 0.48 -3.92 7.85
CA VAL A 455 1.30 -4.45 8.94
C VAL A 455 2.77 -4.40 8.52
N LEU A 456 3.59 -3.75 9.34
CA LEU A 456 5.04 -3.71 9.19
C LEU A 456 5.67 -4.54 10.31
N SER A 457 6.71 -5.32 10.02
CA SER A 457 7.29 -6.24 10.98
C SER A 457 8.80 -6.40 10.79
N ARG A 458 9.58 -6.40 11.88
CA ARG A 458 10.98 -6.86 11.85
C ARG A 458 11.10 -8.34 11.52
N TYR A 459 10.04 -9.09 11.78
CA TYR A 459 9.99 -10.55 11.67
C TYR A 459 9.30 -10.99 10.37
N PRO A 460 9.72 -12.12 9.77
CA PRO A 460 9.12 -12.64 8.54
C PRO A 460 7.60 -12.83 8.64
N ILE A 461 6.91 -12.49 7.55
CA ILE A 461 5.47 -12.70 7.39
C ILE A 461 5.25 -14.06 6.73
N LYS A 462 4.63 -14.99 7.46
CA LYS A 462 4.34 -16.34 6.96
C LYS A 462 3.06 -16.38 6.15
N GLU A 463 1.99 -15.82 6.70
CA GLU A 463 0.65 -15.81 6.12
C GLU A 463 0.04 -14.41 6.21
N VAL A 464 -0.73 -14.03 5.18
CA VAL A 464 -1.56 -12.82 5.18
C VAL A 464 -3.01 -13.21 4.99
N HIS A 465 -3.88 -12.67 5.84
CA HIS A 465 -5.31 -12.96 5.89
C HIS A 465 -6.10 -11.67 5.77
N VAL A 466 -6.93 -11.59 4.74
CA VAL A 466 -7.79 -10.44 4.44
C VAL A 466 -9.14 -10.98 4.00
N TYR A 467 -10.22 -10.44 4.58
CA TYR A 467 -11.56 -10.72 4.10
C TYR A 467 -11.93 -9.73 3.00
N LYS A 468 -12.41 -10.26 1.87
CA LYS A 468 -12.64 -9.48 0.64
C LYS A 468 -13.56 -8.27 0.87
N GLU A 469 -14.61 -8.41 1.67
CA GLU A 469 -15.57 -7.33 1.91
C GLU A 469 -15.03 -6.22 2.83
N THR A 470 -13.90 -6.47 3.49
CA THR A 470 -13.30 -5.54 4.46
C THR A 470 -11.82 -5.28 4.16
N GLU A 471 -11.41 -5.42 2.90
CA GLU A 471 -10.01 -5.22 2.48
C GLU A 471 -9.51 -3.80 2.81
N PHE A 472 -10.36 -2.79 2.76
CA PHE A 472 -9.97 -1.43 3.16
C PHE A 472 -9.72 -1.27 4.67
N ASN A 473 -10.28 -2.16 5.49
CA ASN A 473 -10.40 -2.01 6.93
C ASN A 473 -9.48 -2.93 7.72
N ASN A 474 -9.03 -4.05 7.16
CA ASN A 474 -8.29 -5.06 7.91
C ASN A 474 -7.23 -5.76 7.08
N VAL A 475 -6.05 -5.92 7.69
CA VAL A 475 -5.06 -6.90 7.27
C VAL A 475 -4.50 -7.61 8.50
N ALA A 476 -4.47 -8.94 8.46
CA ALA A 476 -3.94 -9.78 9.52
C ALA A 476 -2.76 -10.61 9.03
N CYS A 477 -1.64 -10.52 9.73
CA CYS A 477 -0.41 -11.23 9.41
C CYS A 477 -0.07 -12.26 10.48
N LYS A 478 0.29 -13.46 10.05
CA LYS A 478 0.97 -14.43 10.91
C LYS A 478 2.47 -14.20 10.81
N LEU A 479 3.09 -13.77 11.90
CA LEU A 479 4.50 -13.44 11.97
C LEU A 479 5.29 -14.55 12.65
N VAL A 480 6.51 -14.80 12.18
CA VAL A 480 7.45 -15.76 12.79
C VAL A 480 8.46 -15.00 13.64
N LEU A 481 8.18 -14.83 14.94
CA LEU A 481 8.99 -14.01 15.85
C LEU A 481 10.34 -14.66 16.19
N SER A 482 10.33 -15.98 16.29
CA SER A 482 11.48 -16.80 16.67
C SER A 482 11.31 -18.21 16.10
N GLU A 483 12.30 -19.08 16.26
CA GLU A 483 12.16 -20.49 15.88
C GLU A 483 10.97 -21.18 16.55
N THR A 484 10.54 -20.69 17.72
CA THR A 484 9.50 -21.35 18.54
C THR A 484 8.23 -20.52 18.73
N GLN A 485 8.17 -19.28 18.22
CA GLN A 485 7.06 -18.38 18.48
C GLN A 485 6.53 -17.75 17.19
N GLU A 486 5.22 -17.91 16.98
CA GLU A 486 4.44 -17.17 16.00
C GLU A 486 3.43 -16.26 16.72
N ILE A 487 2.96 -15.21 16.05
CA ILE A 487 1.91 -14.32 16.54
C ILE A 487 1.02 -13.87 15.37
N TYR A 488 -0.27 -13.65 15.62
CA TYR A 488 -1.12 -12.89 14.70
C TYR A 488 -1.10 -11.41 15.05
N ALA A 489 -0.70 -10.58 14.08
CA ALA A 489 -0.73 -9.13 14.15
C ALA A 489 -1.80 -8.60 13.20
N MET A 490 -2.80 -7.89 13.73
CA MET A 490 -3.97 -7.46 12.96
C MET A 490 -4.13 -5.94 13.03
N SER A 491 -3.96 -5.28 11.88
CA SER A 491 -4.17 -3.84 11.71
C SER A 491 -5.60 -3.58 11.28
N ASN A 492 -6.25 -2.58 11.88
CA ASN A 492 -7.68 -2.33 11.73
C ASN A 492 -7.98 -0.83 11.55
N TRP A 493 -8.98 -0.50 10.74
CA TRP A 493 -9.51 0.85 10.59
C TRP A 493 -11.03 0.78 10.39
N TYR A 494 -11.81 1.27 11.36
CA TYR A 494 -13.27 1.07 11.38
C TYR A 494 -14.08 2.34 11.44
N GLY A 495 -15.12 2.42 10.62
CA GLY A 495 -16.29 3.25 10.84
C GLY A 495 -17.47 2.39 11.29
N MET A 496 -17.38 1.84 12.50
CA MET A 496 -18.35 1.01 13.27
C MET A 496 -19.10 -0.17 12.59
N ASP A 497 -19.37 -0.18 11.29
CA ASP A 497 -20.18 -1.20 10.60
C ASP A 497 -19.36 -2.39 10.06
N SER A 498 -18.06 -2.23 9.84
CA SER A 498 -17.20 -3.30 9.29
C SER A 498 -16.65 -4.25 10.37
N PHE A 499 -16.73 -3.90 11.65
CA PHE A 499 -16.20 -4.72 12.75
C PHE A 499 -16.81 -6.13 12.81
N PRO A 500 -18.14 -6.35 12.74
CA PRO A 500 -18.71 -7.68 12.84
C PRO A 500 -18.16 -8.66 11.79
N ALA A 501 -18.04 -8.22 10.54
CA ALA A 501 -17.50 -9.03 9.46
C ALA A 501 -16.03 -9.39 9.67
N VAL A 502 -15.20 -8.43 10.11
CA VAL A 502 -13.79 -8.70 10.44
C VAL A 502 -13.67 -9.65 11.63
N PHE A 503 -14.48 -9.44 12.67
CA PHE A 503 -14.47 -10.25 13.87
C PHE A 503 -14.84 -11.71 13.55
N ASP A 504 -15.92 -11.93 12.79
CA ASP A 504 -16.37 -13.26 12.40
C ASP A 504 -15.34 -13.99 11.53
N PHE A 505 -14.72 -13.29 10.57
CA PHE A 505 -13.66 -13.85 9.73
C PHE A 505 -12.45 -14.34 10.54
N HIS A 506 -12.13 -13.69 11.66
CA HIS A 506 -11.00 -14.04 12.53
C HIS A 506 -11.37 -14.86 13.76
N LYS A 507 -12.63 -15.21 13.96
CA LYS A 507 -13.14 -15.91 15.15
C LYS A 507 -12.36 -17.19 15.47
N SER A 508 -12.00 -17.98 14.46
CA SER A 508 -11.19 -19.20 14.65
C SER A 508 -9.78 -18.90 15.16
N ARG A 509 -9.15 -17.81 14.68
CA ARG A 509 -7.83 -17.34 15.16
C ARG A 509 -7.92 -16.85 16.60
N PHE A 510 -9.00 -16.16 16.95
CA PHE A 510 -9.24 -15.71 18.33
C PHE A 510 -9.48 -16.86 19.31
N GLN A 511 -10.15 -17.92 18.87
CA GLN A 511 -10.33 -19.15 19.64
C GLN A 511 -9.01 -19.92 19.81
N ALA A 512 -8.15 -19.91 18.80
CA ALA A 512 -6.83 -20.55 18.83
C ALA A 512 -5.73 -19.71 19.51
N SER A 513 -6.08 -18.56 20.12
CA SER A 513 -5.11 -17.61 20.68
C SER A 513 -4.27 -18.14 21.84
N ASP A 514 -4.74 -19.20 22.52
CA ASP A 514 -3.96 -19.93 23.53
C ASP A 514 -2.74 -20.65 22.93
N ARG A 515 -2.80 -21.00 21.64
CA ARG A 515 -1.69 -21.61 20.88
C ARG A 515 -0.86 -20.55 20.18
N ILE A 516 -1.49 -19.62 19.45
CA ILE A 516 -0.83 -18.54 18.71
C ILE A 516 -1.43 -17.22 19.18
N PRO A 517 -0.73 -16.44 20.03
CA PRO A 517 -1.25 -15.18 20.53
C PRO A 517 -1.65 -14.19 19.43
N VAL A 518 -2.53 -13.26 19.77
CA VAL A 518 -3.09 -12.27 18.87
C VAL A 518 -2.91 -10.88 19.45
N VAL A 519 -2.43 -9.95 18.63
CA VAL A 519 -2.53 -8.51 18.84
C VAL A 519 -3.42 -7.91 17.76
N PHE A 520 -4.42 -7.15 18.19
CA PHE A 520 -5.48 -6.61 17.35
C PHE A 520 -5.61 -5.12 17.68
N GLY A 521 -5.13 -4.26 16.78
CA GLY A 521 -5.08 -2.83 17.05
C GLY A 521 -5.34 -2.01 15.81
N GLY A 522 -5.60 -0.73 16.03
CA GLY A 522 -5.92 0.21 14.97
C GLY A 522 -6.69 1.42 15.45
N ASP A 523 -7.23 2.16 14.50
CA ASP A 523 -8.15 3.27 14.71
C ASP A 523 -9.60 2.78 14.57
N PHE A 524 -10.35 2.87 15.66
CA PHE A 524 -11.72 2.38 15.74
C PHE A 524 -12.76 3.49 15.55
N ASN A 525 -12.32 4.74 15.31
CA ASN A 525 -13.16 5.95 15.24
C ASN A 525 -14.18 6.09 16.38
N SER A 526 -13.89 5.50 17.54
CA SER A 526 -14.84 5.42 18.63
C SER A 526 -14.14 5.34 19.98
N VAL A 527 -14.71 6.02 20.97
CA VAL A 527 -14.28 5.91 22.36
C VAL A 527 -14.65 4.51 22.86
N PRO A 528 -13.71 3.74 23.44
CA PRO A 528 -13.95 2.37 23.86
C PRO A 528 -14.85 2.31 25.09
N TYR A 529 -15.47 1.14 25.32
CA TYR A 529 -16.35 0.91 26.48
C TYR A 529 -15.59 1.09 27.80
N THR A 530 -14.30 0.75 27.82
CA THR A 530 -13.40 0.95 28.97
C THR A 530 -13.18 2.42 29.35
N ASP A 531 -13.53 3.36 28.47
CA ASP A 531 -13.44 4.81 28.70
C ASP A 531 -14.83 5.45 28.86
N GLY A 532 -15.88 4.63 28.97
CA GLY A 532 -17.27 5.09 29.05
C GLY A 532 -17.91 5.40 27.69
N GLY A 533 -17.27 5.01 26.58
CA GLY A 533 -17.83 5.12 25.23
C GLY A 533 -18.76 3.96 24.86
N ASN A 534 -19.25 3.96 23.61
CA ASN A 534 -20.22 3.00 23.09
C ASN A 534 -19.70 2.17 21.91
N SER A 535 -18.38 2.09 21.72
CA SER A 535 -17.75 1.30 20.65
C SER A 535 -18.19 -0.18 20.67
N PRO A 536 -18.91 -0.67 19.64
CA PRO A 536 -19.30 -2.09 19.55
C PRO A 536 -18.07 -3.00 19.46
N ALA A 537 -17.03 -2.54 18.78
CA ALA A 537 -15.78 -3.26 18.64
C ALA A 537 -15.10 -3.47 20.00
N SER A 538 -15.03 -2.43 20.82
CA SER A 538 -14.48 -2.53 22.18
C SER A 538 -15.22 -3.57 23.01
N HIS A 539 -16.56 -3.55 22.99
CA HIS A 539 -17.38 -4.51 23.70
C HIS A 539 -17.13 -5.95 23.21
N GLY A 540 -17.21 -6.20 21.90
CA GLY A 540 -17.01 -7.53 21.32
C GLY A 540 -15.61 -8.11 21.57
N MET A 541 -14.57 -7.26 21.55
CA MET A 541 -13.21 -7.71 21.88
C MET A 541 -13.09 -8.14 23.34
N LEU A 542 -13.66 -7.38 24.28
CA LEU A 542 -13.64 -7.71 25.71
C LEU A 542 -14.44 -8.99 26.01
N GLU A 543 -15.63 -9.15 25.42
CA GLU A 543 -16.44 -10.37 25.55
C GLU A 543 -15.71 -11.60 24.98
N ALA A 544 -14.92 -11.41 23.93
CA ALA A 544 -14.07 -12.46 23.37
C ALA A 544 -12.83 -12.79 24.22
N GLY A 545 -12.66 -12.13 25.37
CA GLY A 545 -11.57 -12.36 26.31
C GLY A 545 -10.26 -11.67 25.93
N PHE A 546 -10.30 -10.63 25.10
CA PHE A 546 -9.14 -9.77 24.88
C PHE A 546 -8.96 -8.78 26.03
N THR A 547 -7.72 -8.33 26.20
CA THR A 547 -7.36 -7.27 27.14
C THR A 547 -7.05 -5.98 26.38
N ASP A 548 -7.64 -4.86 26.79
CA ASP A 548 -7.25 -3.50 26.35
C ASP A 548 -5.89 -3.16 26.96
N ALA A 549 -4.86 -3.04 26.11
CA ALA A 549 -3.48 -2.84 26.55
C ALA A 549 -3.32 -1.58 27.42
N TYR A 550 -3.89 -0.45 27.02
CA TYR A 550 -3.75 0.80 27.77
C TYR A 550 -4.47 0.71 29.12
N ARG A 551 -5.73 0.24 29.13
CA ARG A 551 -6.54 0.21 30.36
C ARG A 551 -6.16 -0.89 31.34
N SER A 552 -5.48 -1.94 30.87
CA SER A 552 -4.88 -2.94 31.76
C SER A 552 -3.83 -2.36 32.72
N LEU A 553 -3.16 -1.27 32.33
CA LEU A 553 -2.13 -0.60 33.14
C LEU A 553 -2.63 0.71 33.77
N TYR A 554 -3.56 1.40 33.12
CA TYR A 554 -4.09 2.69 33.55
C TYR A 554 -5.62 2.66 33.70
N PRO A 555 -6.18 1.96 34.71
CA PRO A 555 -7.62 1.77 34.84
C PRO A 555 -8.42 3.04 35.17
N ASP A 556 -7.78 4.06 35.78
CA ASP A 556 -8.41 5.34 36.09
C ASP A 556 -8.44 6.26 34.86
N VAL A 557 -9.61 6.36 34.24
CA VAL A 557 -9.85 7.17 33.03
C VAL A 557 -9.61 8.66 33.29
N GLN A 558 -10.00 9.18 34.46
CA GLN A 558 -9.87 10.61 34.77
C GLN A 558 -8.41 10.99 34.98
N LYS A 559 -7.64 10.14 35.66
CA LYS A 559 -6.21 10.39 35.89
C LYS A 559 -5.35 10.15 34.65
N TYR A 560 -5.71 9.18 33.83
CA TYR A 560 -4.95 8.77 32.65
C TYR A 560 -5.86 8.69 31.42
N PRO A 561 -6.32 9.82 30.86
CA PRO A 561 -7.29 9.81 29.76
C PRO A 561 -6.76 9.09 28.52
N GLY A 562 -5.44 9.10 28.27
CA GLY A 562 -4.83 8.28 27.22
C GLY A 562 -5.24 8.68 25.81
N ALA A 563 -5.53 9.97 25.60
CA ALA A 563 -5.90 10.51 24.30
C ALA A 563 -4.95 10.00 23.23
N SER A 564 -5.50 9.49 22.13
CA SER A 564 -4.77 8.96 20.98
C SER A 564 -4.97 9.81 19.73
N HIS A 565 -5.78 10.86 19.81
CA HIS A 565 -6.05 11.80 18.73
C HIS A 565 -6.01 13.24 19.26
N ARG A 566 -5.62 14.20 18.43
CA ARG A 566 -5.52 15.64 18.78
C ARG A 566 -6.82 16.23 19.34
N GLY A 567 -7.96 15.64 19.02
CA GLY A 567 -9.27 15.98 19.58
C GLY A 567 -9.46 15.63 21.07
N GLY A 568 -8.48 14.97 21.71
CA GLY A 568 -8.50 14.67 23.15
C GLY A 568 -9.13 13.32 23.52
N SER A 569 -9.69 12.60 22.55
CA SER A 569 -10.29 11.28 22.75
C SER A 569 -9.29 10.15 22.49
N ARG A 570 -9.52 8.99 23.14
CA ARG A 570 -8.83 7.73 22.83
C ARG A 570 -9.67 6.90 21.86
N ILE A 571 -9.35 7.00 20.57
CA ILE A 571 -10.08 6.31 19.48
C ILE A 571 -9.23 5.26 18.76
N ASP A 572 -7.93 5.22 19.06
CA ASP A 572 -7.01 4.17 18.68
C ASP A 572 -6.83 3.22 19.87
N GLN A 573 -6.88 1.92 19.61
CA GLN A 573 -6.74 0.91 20.66
C GLN A 573 -5.84 -0.24 20.21
N LEU A 574 -5.23 -0.89 21.21
CA LEU A 574 -4.53 -2.16 21.05
C LEU A 574 -5.14 -3.18 22.02
N TYR A 575 -5.72 -4.24 21.47
CA TYR A 575 -6.20 -5.39 22.20
C TYR A 575 -5.23 -6.55 22.03
N TYR A 576 -5.07 -7.36 23.07
CA TYR A 576 -4.25 -8.57 22.99
C TYR A 576 -4.90 -9.77 23.68
N LYS A 577 -4.59 -10.97 23.20
CA LYS A 577 -5.07 -12.24 23.77
C LYS A 577 -4.07 -13.37 23.50
N GLY A 578 -3.88 -14.25 24.48
CA GLY A 578 -3.08 -15.46 24.35
C GLY A 578 -2.23 -15.74 25.58
N LYS A 579 -1.97 -17.02 25.84
CA LYS A 579 -1.14 -17.45 26.97
C LYS A 579 0.31 -17.02 26.77
N GLY A 580 0.95 -16.59 27.86
CA GLY A 580 2.35 -16.19 27.83
C GLY A 580 2.60 -14.81 27.22
N LEU A 581 1.57 -14.02 26.92
CA LEU A 581 1.69 -12.63 26.52
C LEU A 581 1.33 -11.73 27.71
N LYS A 582 2.28 -10.95 28.22
CA LYS A 582 2.04 -10.03 29.35
C LYS A 582 2.43 -8.61 28.98
N ASN A 583 1.46 -7.69 28.96
CA ASN A 583 1.74 -6.27 28.78
C ASN A 583 2.50 -5.72 30.01
N THR A 584 3.64 -5.09 29.78
CA THR A 584 4.48 -4.52 30.84
C THR A 584 4.54 -3.00 30.81
N SER A 585 4.27 -2.39 29.65
CA SER A 585 4.20 -0.94 29.52
C SER A 585 3.38 -0.57 28.30
N THR A 586 2.57 0.47 28.42
CA THR A 586 1.95 1.15 27.29
C THR A 586 2.24 2.65 27.42
N LYS A 587 2.61 3.29 26.31
CA LYS A 587 2.80 4.73 26.21
C LYS A 587 2.19 5.29 24.93
N VAL A 588 1.88 6.58 24.95
CA VAL A 588 1.37 7.33 23.79
C VAL A 588 2.39 8.42 23.45
N VAL A 589 2.86 8.43 22.20
CA VAL A 589 3.78 9.45 21.69
C VAL A 589 2.97 10.47 20.89
N SER A 590 2.82 11.67 21.45
CA SER A 590 1.95 12.72 20.91
C SER A 590 2.70 13.92 20.32
N SER A 591 4.03 13.90 20.35
CA SER A 591 4.87 14.98 19.82
C SER A 591 6.24 14.45 19.39
N TRP A 592 6.92 15.20 18.52
CA TRP A 592 8.28 14.89 18.09
C TRP A 592 9.10 16.17 17.85
N PRO A 593 10.40 16.19 18.23
CA PRO A 593 11.29 17.28 17.87
C PRO A 593 11.34 17.47 16.34
N GLY A 594 11.03 18.67 15.86
CA GLY A 594 11.03 18.97 14.42
C GLY A 594 9.72 18.65 13.69
N GLY A 595 8.63 18.35 14.40
CA GLY A 595 7.29 18.19 13.82
C GLY A 595 6.75 16.76 13.93
N PHE A 596 5.45 16.63 14.21
CA PHE A 596 4.76 15.36 14.39
C PHE A 596 3.80 15.11 13.20
N PRO A 597 3.91 13.98 12.48
CA PRO A 597 3.34 13.78 11.14
C PRO A 597 1.86 13.43 11.06
N SER A 598 1.18 13.29 12.20
CA SER A 598 -0.21 12.82 12.25
C SER A 598 -1.05 13.61 13.27
N ASP A 599 -2.37 13.62 13.10
CA ASP A 599 -3.35 14.02 14.11
C ASP A 599 -3.67 12.88 15.11
N HIS A 600 -3.32 11.65 14.77
CA HIS A 600 -3.31 10.50 15.68
C HIS A 600 -1.92 10.29 16.31
N PHE A 601 -1.90 9.87 17.57
CA PHE A 601 -0.72 9.63 18.37
C PHE A 601 -0.32 8.16 18.31
N LEU A 602 0.99 7.91 18.26
CA LEU A 602 1.54 6.56 18.21
C LEU A 602 1.37 5.87 19.58
N ILE A 603 0.60 4.78 19.63
CA ILE A 603 0.49 3.93 20.81
C ILE A 603 1.55 2.85 20.73
N ILE A 604 2.35 2.67 21.78
CA ILE A 604 3.38 1.63 21.87
C ILE A 604 3.13 0.80 23.12
N SER A 605 2.97 -0.51 22.95
CA SER A 605 2.91 -1.46 24.06
C SER A 605 4.05 -2.46 24.00
N LYS A 606 4.59 -2.80 25.17
CA LYS A 606 5.69 -3.75 25.34
C LYS A 606 5.20 -4.98 26.05
N PHE A 607 5.51 -6.15 25.50
CA PHE A 607 5.07 -7.42 26.01
C PHE A 607 6.25 -8.30 26.40
N ASP A 608 6.17 -8.93 27.58
CA ASP A 608 6.98 -10.08 27.90
C ASP A 608 6.36 -11.32 27.24
N LEU A 609 7.20 -12.14 26.61
CA LEU A 609 6.79 -13.37 25.94
C LEU A 609 7.29 -14.60 26.74
N ASN A 610 6.37 -15.52 27.01
CA ASN A 610 6.64 -16.81 27.64
C ASN A 610 5.70 -17.89 27.09
N TYR A 611 5.86 -18.21 25.81
CA TYR A 611 5.07 -19.23 25.11
C TYR A 611 5.87 -19.85 23.97
N SER A 612 5.36 -20.95 23.44
CA SER A 612 5.88 -21.65 22.25
C SER A 612 4.70 -22.09 21.39
N THR A 613 4.79 -21.90 20.08
CA THR A 613 3.77 -22.32 19.10
C THR A 613 4.06 -23.71 18.51
N ILE A 614 5.28 -24.21 18.72
CA ILE A 614 5.69 -25.58 18.42
C ILE A 614 5.32 -26.48 19.60
N ASP A 615 4.75 -27.64 19.31
CA ASP A 615 4.39 -28.65 20.31
C ASP A 615 5.65 -29.23 20.98
N ARG A 616 5.63 -29.36 22.31
CA ARG A 616 6.80 -29.86 23.09
C ARG A 616 7.26 -31.28 22.72
N LYS A 617 6.50 -32.03 21.90
CA LYS A 617 6.83 -33.39 21.47
C LYS A 617 7.81 -33.45 20.28
N GLU A 618 8.12 -32.32 19.64
CA GLU A 618 9.07 -32.21 18.52
C GLU A 618 10.45 -31.67 18.94
N ARG A 619 10.77 -31.67 20.24
CA ARG A 619 12.06 -31.24 20.79
C ARG A 619 13.01 -32.38 21.08
#